data_AF-A0A7S4E2G1-F1
#
_entry.id   AF-A0A7S4E2G1-F1
#
_cell.length_a   1.000
_cell.length_b   1.000
_cell.length_c   1.000
_cell.angle_alpha   90.00
_cell.angle_beta   90.00
_cell.angle_gamma   90.00
#
_symmetry.space_group_name_H-M   'P 1'
#
loop_
_entity.id
_entity.type
_entity.pdbx_description
1 polymer ?
#
loop_
_entity_poly.entity_id
_entity_poly.type
_entity_poly.pdbx_seq_one_letter_code
_entity_poly.pdbx_strand_id
1 'polypeptide(L)'
;MMSLRRAVRPLTGALHSLAPAAGARTAGARRTLALARPTEDADSVQFPREGPGLDYALNWSLCGDGVVPSKLAYRITKVQTADQLLGGPPTAPAGAGAAAAVVDDDDAFDDAFDEAATALEAADALYVAEGDAPGTRTPCRVISGDLGLAATAMAHCLERMPLRAPTELPVTLYAAPSCADYAGAVVEDARLKIVLCGAQATAASVKASLAAAPGMLEAATAPVEEVDEAA
;
A
#
# COMPACT_ATOMS: atom_id res chain seq x y z
N MET A 1 -32.41 -51.47 7.32
CA MET A 1 -33.79 -51.97 7.54
C MET A 1 -34.53 -50.95 8.41
N MET A 2 -35.76 -50.56 8.01
CA MET A 2 -36.71 -49.63 8.69
C MET A 2 -36.26 -48.15 8.75
N SER A 3 -36.67 -47.21 7.90
CA SER A 3 -38.00 -46.84 7.35
C SER A 3 -39.03 -46.46 8.41
N LEU A 4 -39.24 -45.16 8.60
CA LEU A 4 -40.50 -44.58 9.07
C LEU A 4 -40.75 -43.27 8.30
N ARG A 5 -41.56 -43.41 7.25
CA ARG A 5 -42.21 -42.32 6.52
C ARG A 5 -43.37 -41.80 7.38
N ARG A 6 -43.59 -40.48 7.40
CA ARG A 6 -44.95 -39.94 7.59
C ARG A 6 -45.22 -38.84 6.57
N ALA A 7 -46.32 -39.04 5.87
CA ALA A 7 -46.81 -38.32 4.71
C ALA A 7 -47.83 -37.23 5.19
N VAL A 8 -47.91 -36.05 4.53
CA VAL A 8 -49.02 -35.63 3.60
C VAL A 8 -50.22 -35.08 4.41
N ARG A 9 -50.79 -33.87 4.22
CA ARG A 9 -51.19 -33.11 3.01
C ARG A 9 -51.77 -31.71 3.40
N PRO A 10 -52.36 -30.89 2.49
CA PRO A 10 -52.21 -29.44 2.48
C PRO A 10 -53.52 -28.75 2.89
N LEU A 11 -53.53 -27.42 2.97
CA LEU A 11 -54.76 -26.64 2.99
C LEU A 11 -54.82 -25.75 1.75
N THR A 12 -55.75 -26.12 0.88
CA THR A 12 -56.33 -25.34 -0.22
C THR A 12 -57.22 -24.22 0.32
N GLY A 13 -57.18 -23.06 -0.34
CA GLY A 13 -58.18 -21.98 -0.24
C GLY A 13 -57.79 -20.85 -1.19
N ALA A 14 -58.25 -20.89 -2.44
CA ALA A 14 -59.52 -20.35 -2.95
C ALA A 14 -59.37 -18.90 -3.46
N LEU A 15 -59.36 -18.82 -4.79
CA LEU A 15 -59.48 -17.64 -5.64
C LEU A 15 -60.72 -16.82 -5.27
N HIS A 16 -60.58 -15.50 -5.13
CA HIS A 16 -61.65 -14.54 -5.38
C HIS A 16 -61.12 -13.36 -6.19
N SER A 17 -61.58 -13.32 -7.44
CA SER A 17 -61.48 -12.21 -8.38
C SER A 17 -62.50 -11.14 -7.99
N LEU A 18 -62.06 -9.91 -7.76
CA LEU A 18 -62.89 -8.69 -7.84
C LEU A 18 -61.99 -7.48 -8.17
N ALA A 19 -61.99 -7.07 -9.42
CA ALA A 19 -61.86 -5.67 -9.85
C ALA A 19 -63.27 -5.22 -10.32
N PRO A 20 -63.60 -3.92 -10.48
CA PRO A 20 -62.72 -2.76 -10.62
C PRO A 20 -63.18 -1.49 -9.85
N ALA A 21 -62.30 -0.50 -9.72
CA ALA A 21 -62.72 0.91 -9.64
C ALA A 21 -61.61 1.84 -10.15
N ALA A 22 -61.97 2.65 -11.13
CA ALA A 22 -61.13 3.66 -11.74
C ALA A 22 -60.74 4.74 -10.72
N GLY A 23 -59.43 4.92 -10.53
CA GLY A 23 -58.84 6.06 -9.83
C GLY A 23 -57.84 6.74 -10.75
N ALA A 24 -57.90 8.07 -10.80
CA ALA A 24 -57.23 8.94 -11.75
C ALA A 24 -55.72 8.69 -11.89
N ARG A 25 -55.25 8.54 -13.13
CA ARG A 25 -53.82 8.59 -13.47
C ARG A 25 -53.42 10.05 -13.61
N THR A 26 -52.90 10.65 -12.55
CA THR A 26 -52.01 11.80 -12.70
C THR A 26 -50.70 11.28 -13.32
N ALA A 27 -50.32 11.87 -14.44
CA ALA A 27 -49.10 11.54 -15.17
C ALA A 27 -47.89 11.82 -14.26
N GLY A 28 -47.40 10.78 -13.58
CA GLY A 28 -46.09 10.79 -12.96
C GLY A 28 -45.06 10.93 -14.07
N ALA A 29 -44.48 12.12 -14.19
CA ALA A 29 -43.37 12.40 -15.09
C ALA A 29 -42.29 11.33 -14.84
N ARG A 30 -42.14 10.40 -15.79
CA ARG A 30 -40.97 9.53 -15.88
C ARG A 30 -39.79 10.46 -16.14
N ARG A 31 -39.12 10.89 -15.07
CA ARG A 31 -37.76 11.41 -15.15
C ARG A 31 -36.89 10.23 -15.58
N THR A 32 -36.72 10.07 -16.88
CA THR A 32 -35.57 9.38 -17.45
C THR A 32 -34.34 10.11 -16.94
N LEU A 33 -33.70 9.57 -15.91
CA LEU A 33 -32.33 9.91 -15.56
C LEU A 33 -31.50 9.45 -16.75
N ALA A 34 -31.19 10.38 -17.65
CA ALA A 34 -30.11 10.18 -18.60
C ALA A 34 -28.85 9.99 -17.75
N LEU A 35 -28.28 8.78 -17.75
CA LEU A 35 -26.90 8.61 -17.30
C LEU A 35 -26.05 9.47 -18.23
N ALA A 36 -25.65 10.64 -17.74
CA ALA A 36 -24.53 11.36 -18.31
C ALA A 36 -23.35 10.38 -18.33
N ARG A 37 -22.74 10.22 -19.50
CA ARG A 37 -21.45 9.54 -19.59
C ARG A 37 -20.49 10.30 -18.66
N PRO A 38 -19.80 9.64 -17.72
CA PRO A 38 -18.75 10.32 -16.97
C PRO A 38 -17.75 10.83 -18.00
N THR A 39 -17.60 12.15 -18.06
CA THR A 39 -16.44 12.80 -18.65
C THR A 39 -15.27 12.41 -17.76
N GLU A 40 -14.30 11.71 -18.34
CA GLU A 40 -12.96 11.58 -17.76
C GLU A 40 -12.38 12.98 -17.54
N ASP A 41 -11.57 13.14 -16.49
CA ASP A 41 -10.83 14.33 -16.05
C ASP A 41 -11.50 15.29 -15.04
N ALA A 42 -11.37 14.95 -13.76
CA ALA A 42 -10.94 15.79 -12.62
C ALA A 42 -11.20 15.05 -11.29
N ASP A 43 -10.17 14.83 -10.48
CA ASP A 43 -10.22 14.38 -9.07
C ASP A 43 -10.94 13.05 -8.76
N SER A 44 -10.65 11.97 -9.50
CA SER A 44 -11.05 10.65 -9.02
C SER A 44 -10.17 10.21 -7.84
N VAL A 45 -10.65 10.38 -6.61
CA VAL A 45 -10.10 9.66 -5.46
C VAL A 45 -10.27 8.16 -5.77
N GLN A 46 -9.18 7.50 -6.13
CA GLN A 46 -9.19 6.05 -6.28
C GLN A 46 -9.30 5.45 -4.88
N PHE A 47 -10.54 5.14 -4.48
CA PHE A 47 -10.80 4.51 -3.19
C PHE A 47 -10.00 3.21 -3.10
N PRO A 48 -9.20 2.99 -2.04
CA PRO A 48 -8.53 1.71 -1.84
C PRO A 48 -9.56 0.58 -1.94
N ARG A 49 -9.18 -0.55 -2.54
CA ARG A 49 -10.14 -1.65 -2.68
C ARG A 49 -10.55 -2.16 -1.30
N GLU A 50 -11.84 -2.09 -1.07
CA GLU A 50 -12.51 -2.51 0.15
C GLU A 50 -13.31 -3.79 -0.15
N GLY A 51 -13.01 -4.88 0.56
CA GLY A 51 -13.73 -6.14 0.41
C GLY A 51 -13.43 -7.15 1.53
N PRO A 52 -14.35 -8.10 1.80
CA PRO A 52 -14.12 -9.15 2.79
C PRO A 52 -12.79 -9.89 2.55
N GLY A 53 -11.94 -9.94 3.57
CA GLY A 53 -10.63 -10.60 3.51
C GLY A 53 -9.45 -9.71 3.13
N LEU A 54 -9.67 -8.42 2.82
CA LEU A 54 -8.61 -7.43 2.62
C LEU A 54 -8.30 -6.68 3.93
N ASP A 55 -7.04 -6.29 4.13
CA ASP A 55 -6.63 -5.47 5.27
C ASP A 55 -6.90 -3.98 4.97
N TYR A 56 -8.08 -3.52 5.39
CA TYR A 56 -8.53 -2.15 5.20
C TYR A 56 -7.57 -1.12 5.79
N ALA A 57 -7.07 -1.37 7.00
CA ALA A 57 -6.19 -0.43 7.68
C ALA A 57 -4.85 -0.31 6.94
N LEU A 58 -4.32 -1.44 6.45
CA LEU A 58 -3.13 -1.43 5.61
C LEU A 58 -3.37 -0.65 4.32
N ASN A 59 -4.45 -0.93 3.60
CA ASN A 59 -4.73 -0.26 2.33
C ASN A 59 -4.84 1.26 2.49
N TRP A 60 -5.56 1.73 3.52
CA TRP A 60 -5.63 3.16 3.83
C TRP A 60 -4.27 3.75 4.18
N SER A 61 -3.45 3.03 4.94
CA SER A 61 -2.10 3.50 5.28
C SER A 61 -1.15 3.54 4.08
N LEU A 62 -1.37 2.71 3.05
CA LEU A 62 -0.59 2.73 1.81
C LEU A 62 -1.02 3.89 0.90
N CYS A 63 -2.31 4.21 0.85
CA CYS A 63 -2.77 5.41 0.15
C CYS A 63 -2.16 6.69 0.76
N GLY A 64 -1.97 6.74 2.08
CA GLY A 64 -1.24 7.83 2.75
C GLY A 64 0.27 7.87 2.41
N ASP A 65 0.83 6.76 1.94
CA ASP A 65 2.19 6.70 1.36
C ASP A 65 2.19 6.96 -0.17
N GLY A 66 1.06 7.35 -0.78
CA GLY A 66 0.97 7.62 -2.20
C GLY A 66 0.96 6.38 -3.11
N VAL A 67 0.64 5.19 -2.56
CA VAL A 67 0.44 3.97 -3.36
C VAL A 67 -0.98 3.43 -3.14
N VAL A 68 -1.77 3.30 -4.19
CA VAL A 68 -3.15 2.81 -4.13
C VAL A 68 -3.24 1.32 -4.53
N PRO A 69 -3.36 0.37 -3.58
CA PRO A 69 -3.36 -1.05 -3.91
C PRO A 69 -4.55 -1.43 -4.82
N SER A 70 -4.26 -1.89 -6.04
CA SER A 70 -5.30 -2.34 -6.99
C SER A 70 -5.72 -3.81 -6.77
N LYS A 71 -4.87 -4.60 -6.10
CA LYS A 71 -5.07 -6.04 -5.86
C LYS A 71 -4.83 -6.39 -4.39
N LEU A 72 -3.93 -7.34 -4.10
CA LEU A 72 -3.67 -7.83 -2.75
C LEU A 72 -2.52 -7.05 -2.10
N ALA A 73 -2.59 -6.85 -0.80
CA ALA A 73 -1.49 -6.29 -0.02
C ALA A 73 -1.24 -7.17 1.22
N TYR A 74 0.03 -7.50 1.45
CA TYR A 74 0.47 -8.38 2.52
C TYR A 74 1.42 -7.63 3.44
N ARG A 75 1.02 -7.45 4.70
CA ARG A 75 1.88 -6.85 5.72
C ARG A 75 2.78 -7.91 6.37
N ILE A 76 4.08 -7.68 6.34
CA ILE A 76 5.12 -8.55 6.87
C ILE A 76 5.79 -7.83 8.05
N THR A 77 5.49 -8.25 9.28
CA THR A 77 6.05 -7.68 10.52
C THR A 77 6.94 -8.68 11.28
N LYS A 78 7.10 -9.89 10.73
CA LYS A 78 7.79 -11.00 11.35
C LYS A 78 8.50 -11.82 10.29
N VAL A 79 9.72 -12.27 10.62
CA VAL A 79 10.52 -13.16 9.77
C VAL A 79 9.77 -14.47 9.48
N GLN A 80 8.99 -14.98 10.42
CA GLN A 80 8.19 -16.20 10.20
C GLN A 80 7.14 -16.02 9.11
N THR A 81 6.56 -14.83 8.97
CA THR A 81 5.61 -14.54 7.89
C THR A 81 6.33 -14.47 6.55
N ALA A 82 7.53 -13.87 6.51
CA ALA A 82 8.37 -13.82 5.32
C ALA A 82 8.75 -15.24 4.83
N ASP A 83 9.20 -16.10 5.75
CA ASP A 83 9.54 -17.50 5.49
C ASP A 83 8.33 -18.29 4.94
N GLN A 84 7.16 -18.16 5.57
CA GLN A 84 5.93 -18.81 5.12
C GLN A 84 5.48 -18.38 3.73
N LEU A 85 5.56 -17.08 3.41
CA LEU A 85 5.17 -16.57 2.10
C LEU A 85 6.13 -17.04 1.00
N LEU A 86 7.44 -17.09 1.28
CA LEU A 86 8.45 -17.58 0.33
C LEU A 86 8.48 -19.11 0.20
N GLY A 87 7.97 -19.85 1.19
CA GLY A 87 8.15 -21.29 1.28
C GLY A 87 9.56 -21.70 1.72
N GLY A 88 10.27 -20.83 2.42
CA GLY A 88 11.64 -21.03 2.89
C GLY A 88 12.30 -19.73 3.39
N PRO A 89 13.45 -19.82 4.06
CA PRO A 89 14.08 -18.67 4.69
C PRO A 89 14.51 -17.62 3.64
N PRO A 90 14.26 -16.31 3.90
CA PRO A 90 14.69 -15.26 2.99
C PRO A 90 16.22 -15.22 2.82
N THR A 91 16.69 -15.02 1.59
CA THR A 91 18.11 -14.92 1.27
C THR A 91 18.73 -13.65 1.86
N ALA A 92 19.91 -13.77 2.46
CA ALA A 92 20.63 -12.60 2.96
C ALA A 92 21.14 -11.71 1.79
N PRO A 93 21.16 -10.38 1.93
CA PRO A 93 21.73 -9.49 0.93
C PRO A 93 23.20 -9.83 0.64
N ALA A 94 23.58 -9.86 -0.64
CA ALA A 94 24.96 -10.02 -1.07
C ALA A 94 25.63 -8.65 -1.27
N GLY A 95 26.82 -8.47 -0.70
CA GLY A 95 27.57 -7.20 -0.79
C GLY A 95 27.02 -6.09 0.11
N ALA A 96 27.61 -4.90 -0.01
CA ALA A 96 27.28 -3.75 0.83
C ALA A 96 26.11 -2.89 0.30
N GLY A 97 25.87 -2.90 -1.02
CA GLY A 97 24.90 -2.00 -1.65
C GLY A 97 25.34 -0.53 -1.57
N ALA A 98 24.50 0.35 -2.12
CA ALA A 98 24.64 1.80 -1.94
C ALA A 98 23.33 2.36 -1.38
N ALA A 99 23.42 3.25 -0.40
CA ALA A 99 22.24 3.96 0.10
C ALA A 99 21.80 4.99 -0.95
N ALA A 100 20.48 5.20 -1.06
CA ALA A 100 19.95 6.34 -1.80
C ALA A 100 20.47 7.65 -1.18
N ALA A 101 20.84 8.61 -2.00
CA ALA A 101 21.22 9.94 -1.52
C ALA A 101 19.97 10.81 -1.39
N VAL A 102 19.97 11.74 -0.44
CA VAL A 102 19.01 12.85 -0.46
C VAL A 102 19.31 13.70 -1.68
N VAL A 103 18.30 13.98 -2.50
CA VAL A 103 18.43 14.76 -3.74
C VAL A 103 17.80 16.13 -3.57
N ASP A 104 18.36 17.13 -4.26
CA ASP A 104 17.80 18.50 -4.35
C ASP A 104 16.94 18.70 -5.62
N ASP A 105 16.87 17.66 -6.48
CA ASP A 105 16.11 17.65 -7.73
C ASP A 105 14.76 16.98 -7.48
N ASP A 106 13.81 17.76 -6.96
CA ASP A 106 12.47 17.31 -6.61
C ASP A 106 11.71 16.79 -7.86
N ASP A 107 11.88 17.43 -9.02
CA ASP A 107 11.23 17.01 -10.27
C ASP A 107 11.69 15.60 -10.68
N ALA A 108 13.01 15.33 -10.62
CA ALA A 108 13.53 13.99 -10.94
C ALA A 108 13.12 12.93 -9.91
N PHE A 109 12.93 13.33 -8.65
CA PHE A 109 12.40 12.44 -7.62
C PHE A 109 10.93 12.11 -7.86
N ASP A 110 10.10 13.12 -8.13
CA ASP A 110 8.66 12.98 -8.37
C ASP A 110 8.40 12.12 -9.59
N ASP A 111 9.12 12.34 -10.70
CA ASP A 111 9.02 11.49 -11.91
C ASP A 111 9.31 10.01 -11.59
N ALA A 112 10.38 9.75 -10.83
CA ALA A 112 10.76 8.40 -10.44
C ALA A 112 9.78 7.77 -9.44
N PHE A 113 9.24 8.58 -8.53
CA PHE A 113 8.22 8.17 -7.56
C PHE A 113 6.92 7.80 -8.26
N ASP A 114 6.43 8.62 -9.18
CA ASP A 114 5.21 8.37 -9.95
C ASP A 114 5.32 7.10 -10.80
N GLU A 115 6.48 6.87 -11.44
CA GLU A 115 6.74 5.63 -12.16
C GLU A 115 6.73 4.42 -11.21
N ALA A 116 7.39 4.53 -10.06
CA ALA A 116 7.46 3.47 -9.05
C ALA A 116 6.07 3.16 -8.47
N ALA A 117 5.31 4.19 -8.09
CA ALA A 117 3.95 4.07 -7.56
C ALA A 117 3.05 3.38 -8.58
N THR A 118 3.04 3.85 -9.85
CA THR A 118 2.27 3.24 -10.94
C THR A 118 2.60 1.75 -11.10
N ALA A 119 3.89 1.37 -11.07
CA ALA A 119 4.29 -0.03 -11.18
C ALA A 119 3.87 -0.87 -9.97
N LEU A 120 3.98 -0.32 -8.76
CA LEU A 120 3.54 -0.97 -7.52
C LEU A 120 2.02 -1.18 -7.52
N GLU A 121 1.24 -0.18 -7.94
CA GLU A 121 -0.21 -0.30 -8.05
C GLU A 121 -0.63 -1.37 -9.06
N ALA A 122 0.11 -1.53 -10.15
CA ALA A 122 -0.15 -2.54 -11.17
C ALA A 122 0.22 -3.98 -10.73
N ALA A 123 1.09 -4.13 -9.73
CA ALA A 123 1.60 -5.41 -9.25
C ALA A 123 0.47 -6.36 -8.81
N ASP A 124 0.64 -7.67 -9.02
CA ASP A 124 -0.35 -8.68 -8.61
C ASP A 124 -0.61 -8.71 -7.11
N ALA A 125 0.44 -8.40 -6.34
CA ALA A 125 0.38 -8.21 -4.91
C ALA A 125 1.46 -7.22 -4.47
N LEU A 126 1.14 -6.45 -3.42
CA LEU A 126 2.08 -5.65 -2.67
C LEU A 126 2.55 -6.42 -1.44
N TYR A 127 3.84 -6.35 -1.15
CA TYR A 127 4.45 -6.91 0.03
C TYR A 127 5.07 -5.77 0.82
N VAL A 128 4.59 -5.59 2.05
CA VAL A 128 4.88 -4.43 2.88
C VAL A 128 5.61 -4.89 4.12
N ALA A 129 6.94 -4.71 4.15
CA ALA A 129 7.74 -5.06 5.32
C ALA A 129 7.82 -3.87 6.28
N GLU A 130 7.55 -4.11 7.57
CA GLU A 130 7.62 -3.07 8.60
C GLU A 130 8.45 -3.52 9.81
N GLY A 131 9.36 -2.66 10.22
CA GLY A 131 10.26 -2.86 11.35
C GLY A 131 10.94 -1.56 11.75
N ASP A 132 11.92 -1.63 12.64
CA ASP A 132 12.76 -0.48 13.00
C ASP A 132 14.03 -0.48 12.13
N ALA A 133 14.56 0.71 11.79
CA ALA A 133 15.87 0.82 11.15
C ALA A 133 16.98 0.23 12.05
N PRO A 134 18.02 -0.41 11.46
CA PRO A 134 19.09 -1.06 12.21
C PRO A 134 19.72 -0.19 13.30
N GLY A 135 19.85 -0.74 14.51
CA GLY A 135 20.45 -0.06 15.66
C GLY A 135 19.62 1.09 16.24
N THR A 136 18.37 1.26 15.79
CA THR A 136 17.51 2.39 16.21
C THR A 136 16.11 1.94 16.59
N ARG A 137 15.25 2.92 16.89
CA ARG A 137 13.80 2.74 17.08
C ARG A 137 13.00 3.53 16.03
N THR A 138 13.66 3.95 14.96
CA THR A 138 13.06 4.72 13.87
C THR A 138 12.26 3.76 13.01
N PRO A 139 10.93 3.86 12.98
CA PRO A 139 10.13 2.88 12.27
C PRO A 139 10.17 3.08 10.77
N CYS A 140 10.32 2.00 10.03
CA CYS A 140 10.43 1.99 8.58
C CYS A 140 9.42 1.06 7.93
N ARG A 141 8.98 1.44 6.72
CA ARG A 141 8.16 0.64 5.83
C ARG A 141 8.91 0.43 4.51
N VAL A 142 8.92 -0.79 4.01
CA VAL A 142 9.37 -1.12 2.65
C VAL A 142 8.17 -1.62 1.86
N ILE A 143 7.88 -1.00 0.72
CA ILE A 143 6.78 -1.36 -0.18
C ILE A 143 7.40 -1.92 -1.47
N SER A 144 7.01 -3.14 -1.85
CA SER A 144 7.49 -3.75 -3.09
C SER A 144 6.45 -4.68 -3.72
N GLY A 145 6.45 -4.78 -5.05
CA GLY A 145 5.79 -5.86 -5.79
C GLY A 145 6.57 -7.18 -5.77
N ASP A 146 7.82 -7.17 -5.29
CA ASP A 146 8.69 -8.34 -5.19
C ASP A 146 8.69 -8.91 -3.76
N LEU A 147 8.16 -10.13 -3.61
CA LEU A 147 8.11 -10.82 -2.32
C LEU A 147 9.52 -11.07 -1.76
N GLY A 148 10.50 -11.38 -2.61
CA GLY A 148 11.88 -11.64 -2.20
C GLY A 148 12.52 -10.43 -1.53
N LEU A 149 12.34 -9.23 -2.09
CA LEU A 149 12.84 -7.98 -1.54
C LEU A 149 12.17 -7.66 -0.20
N ALA A 150 10.83 -7.70 -0.11
CA ALA A 150 10.13 -7.42 1.14
C ALA A 150 10.46 -8.45 2.24
N ALA A 151 10.52 -9.73 1.89
CA ALA A 151 10.89 -10.80 2.82
C ALA A 151 12.34 -10.65 3.30
N THR A 152 13.26 -10.30 2.40
CA THR A 152 14.68 -10.05 2.73
C THR A 152 14.83 -8.81 3.60
N ALA A 153 14.09 -7.74 3.30
CA ALA A 153 14.06 -6.53 4.11
C ALA A 153 13.64 -6.86 5.55
N MET A 154 12.57 -7.64 5.71
CA MET A 154 12.11 -8.03 7.04
C MET A 154 13.11 -8.91 7.80
N ALA A 155 13.78 -9.84 7.10
CA ALA A 155 14.66 -10.80 7.75
C ALA A 155 16.06 -10.26 8.08
N HIS A 156 16.57 -9.33 7.26
CA HIS A 156 18.00 -8.98 7.26
C HIS A 156 18.31 -7.48 7.28
N CYS A 157 17.31 -6.63 7.04
CA CYS A 157 17.49 -5.18 6.92
C CYS A 157 16.78 -4.38 8.00
N LEU A 158 15.76 -4.96 8.63
CA LEU A 158 14.93 -4.32 9.65
C LEU A 158 15.03 -5.06 10.98
N GLU A 159 14.95 -4.30 12.07
CA GLU A 159 14.82 -4.82 13.41
C GLU A 159 13.35 -5.00 13.80
N ARG A 160 13.12 -5.82 14.83
CA ARG A 160 11.76 -6.12 15.27
C ARG A 160 11.12 -4.91 15.97
N MET A 161 10.07 -4.40 15.36
CA MET A 161 9.21 -3.38 15.94
C MET A 161 8.04 -4.01 16.72
N PRO A 162 7.53 -3.36 17.80
CA PRO A 162 6.27 -3.74 18.44
C PRO A 162 5.11 -3.74 17.45
N LEU A 163 4.21 -4.72 17.58
CA LEU A 163 3.04 -4.77 16.70
C LEU A 163 2.11 -3.59 17.00
N ARG A 164 1.76 -2.86 15.94
CA ARG A 164 0.85 -1.70 15.97
C ARG A 164 -0.12 -1.75 14.79
N ALA A 165 -1.20 -0.97 14.87
CA ALA A 165 -2.08 -0.77 13.72
C ALA A 165 -1.28 -0.19 12.53
N PRO A 166 -1.59 -0.56 11.28
CA PRO A 166 -1.00 0.09 10.11
C PRO A 166 -1.28 1.59 10.14
N THR A 167 -0.25 2.38 9.90
CA THR A 167 -0.29 3.84 9.83
C THR A 167 0.89 4.30 8.96
N GLU A 168 0.91 5.55 8.55
CA GLU A 168 2.05 6.14 7.86
C GLU A 168 3.28 6.17 8.78
N LEU A 169 4.45 5.82 8.22
CA LEU A 169 5.70 5.71 8.99
C LEU A 169 6.64 6.87 8.65
N PRO A 170 7.56 7.24 9.55
CA PRO A 170 8.50 8.33 9.28
C PRO A 170 9.53 7.99 8.20
N VAL A 171 9.71 6.70 7.86
CA VAL A 171 10.51 6.27 6.72
C VAL A 171 9.70 5.32 5.86
N THR A 172 9.52 5.66 4.59
CA THR A 172 8.91 4.78 3.58
C THR A 172 9.88 4.60 2.41
N LEU A 173 10.22 3.34 2.11
CA LEU A 173 11.06 2.96 0.99
C LEU A 173 10.22 2.22 -0.07
N TYR A 174 10.22 2.72 -1.29
CA TYR A 174 9.58 2.12 -2.45
C TYR A 174 10.63 1.37 -3.27
N ALA A 175 10.47 0.05 -3.38
CA ALA A 175 11.38 -0.81 -4.13
C ALA A 175 10.67 -1.38 -5.37
N ALA A 176 10.95 -0.81 -6.54
CA ALA A 176 10.31 -1.12 -7.80
C ALA A 176 11.34 -1.60 -8.85
N PRO A 177 11.80 -2.86 -8.77
CA PRO A 177 12.82 -3.40 -9.70
C PRO A 177 12.35 -3.49 -11.17
N SER A 178 11.05 -3.31 -11.44
CA SER A 178 10.48 -3.32 -12.78
C SER A 178 10.56 -1.97 -13.52
N CYS A 179 10.92 -0.90 -12.83
CA CYS A 179 11.00 0.47 -13.36
C CYS A 179 12.40 0.79 -13.91
N ALA A 180 12.57 1.97 -14.52
CA ALA A 180 13.87 2.50 -14.91
C ALA A 180 14.81 2.69 -13.70
N ASP A 181 16.13 2.65 -13.93
CA ASP A 181 17.12 2.77 -12.86
C ASP A 181 17.05 4.13 -12.15
N TYR A 182 16.80 4.13 -10.84
CA TYR A 182 16.80 5.32 -10.01
C TYR A 182 17.13 4.97 -8.56
N ALA A 183 17.85 5.87 -7.87
CA ALA A 183 18.07 5.78 -6.43
C ALA A 183 18.16 7.18 -5.83
N GLY A 184 17.13 7.59 -5.09
CA GLY A 184 17.04 8.92 -4.50
C GLY A 184 16.12 8.93 -3.28
N ALA A 185 16.25 9.97 -2.48
CA ALA A 185 15.44 10.19 -1.29
C ALA A 185 15.12 11.67 -1.11
N VAL A 186 13.97 11.95 -0.52
CA VAL A 186 13.55 13.30 -0.13
C VAL A 186 13.00 13.27 1.29
N VAL A 187 13.10 14.40 1.98
CA VAL A 187 12.49 14.58 3.30
C VAL A 187 11.42 15.65 3.21
N GLU A 188 10.18 15.25 3.48
CA GLU A 188 8.99 16.11 3.44
C GLU A 188 8.22 15.93 4.74
N ASP A 189 7.82 17.02 5.39
CA ASP A 189 7.00 16.98 6.62
C ASP A 189 7.54 16.02 7.71
N ALA A 190 8.86 16.03 7.91
CA ALA A 190 9.57 15.13 8.83
C ALA A 190 9.40 13.62 8.51
N ARG A 191 9.12 13.29 7.25
CA ARG A 191 9.08 11.93 6.71
C ARG A 191 10.09 11.78 5.58
N LEU A 192 10.82 10.69 5.61
CA LEU A 192 11.79 10.33 4.60
C LEU A 192 11.13 9.36 3.61
N LYS A 193 11.08 9.76 2.34
CA LYS A 193 10.69 8.90 1.23
C LYS A 193 11.95 8.48 0.48
N ILE A 194 12.10 7.19 0.21
CA ILE A 194 13.23 6.63 -0.52
C ILE A 194 12.70 5.85 -1.72
N VAL A 195 13.18 6.15 -2.93
CA VAL A 195 12.83 5.41 -4.14
C VAL A 195 14.04 4.65 -4.63
N LEU A 196 13.90 3.34 -4.80
CA LEU A 196 14.87 2.46 -5.43
C LEU A 196 14.20 1.72 -6.59
N CYS A 197 14.67 1.96 -7.82
CA CYS A 197 14.10 1.41 -9.03
C CYS A 197 15.14 0.67 -9.89
N GLY A 198 14.65 -0.21 -10.76
CA GLY A 198 15.48 -0.97 -11.70
C GLY A 198 16.60 -1.74 -11.00
N ALA A 199 17.82 -1.63 -11.54
CA ALA A 199 19.04 -2.26 -11.01
C ALA A 199 19.46 -1.75 -9.63
N GLN A 200 18.92 -0.61 -9.16
CA GLN A 200 19.19 -0.08 -7.83
C GLN A 200 18.29 -0.70 -6.75
N ALA A 201 17.17 -1.30 -7.13
CA ALA A 201 16.21 -1.96 -6.24
C ALA A 201 16.71 -3.34 -5.75
N THR A 202 17.90 -3.38 -5.17
CA THR A 202 18.52 -4.61 -4.63
C THR A 202 18.33 -4.71 -3.13
N ALA A 203 18.36 -5.93 -2.59
CA ALA A 203 18.32 -6.16 -1.16
C ALA A 203 19.48 -5.46 -0.41
N ALA A 204 20.64 -5.31 -1.05
CA ALA A 204 21.80 -4.64 -0.45
C ALA A 204 21.58 -3.13 -0.39
N SER A 205 21.03 -2.51 -1.45
CA SER A 205 20.68 -1.09 -1.45
C SER A 205 19.55 -0.79 -0.47
N VAL A 206 18.53 -1.65 -0.37
CA VAL A 206 17.48 -1.54 0.67
C VAL A 206 18.10 -1.53 2.07
N LYS A 207 19.03 -2.46 2.34
CA LYS A 207 19.74 -2.52 3.63
C LYS A 207 20.52 -1.24 3.91
N ALA A 208 21.30 -0.77 2.93
CA ALA A 208 22.13 0.43 3.07
C ALA A 208 21.26 1.68 3.31
N SER A 209 20.19 1.85 2.54
CA SER A 209 19.26 2.99 2.68
C SER A 209 18.55 2.99 4.03
N LEU A 210 18.05 1.84 4.50
CA LEU A 210 17.40 1.74 5.81
C LEU A 210 18.36 2.01 6.97
N ALA A 211 19.62 1.61 6.86
CA ALA A 211 20.64 1.92 7.86
C ALA A 211 21.00 3.42 7.90
N ALA A 212 20.93 4.11 6.76
CA ALA A 212 21.21 5.54 6.65
C ALA A 212 20.02 6.43 7.02
N ALA A 213 18.79 5.90 6.92
CA ALA A 213 17.55 6.65 7.07
C ALA A 213 17.41 7.48 8.37
N PRO A 214 17.80 6.98 9.57
CA PRO A 214 17.74 7.78 10.79
C PRO A 214 18.59 9.06 10.70
N GLY A 215 19.80 8.97 10.14
CA GLY A 215 20.69 10.12 9.98
C GLY A 215 20.18 11.14 8.96
N MET A 216 19.49 10.67 7.90
CA MET A 216 18.85 11.55 6.91
C MET A 216 17.70 12.35 7.54
N LEU A 217 16.86 11.70 8.34
CA LEU A 217 15.78 12.36 9.08
C LEU A 217 16.33 13.38 10.09
N GLU A 218 17.34 13.00 10.86
CA GLU A 218 17.96 13.91 11.83
C GLU A 218 18.53 15.16 11.16
N ALA A 219 19.26 14.99 10.05
CA ALA A 219 19.84 16.10 9.29
C ALA A 219 18.79 17.10 8.77
N ALA A 220 17.64 16.61 8.31
CA ALA A 220 16.55 17.45 7.83
C ALA A 220 15.83 18.23 8.95
N THR A 221 15.91 17.76 10.20
CA THR A 221 15.32 18.43 11.37
C THR A 221 16.31 19.30 12.14
N ALA A 222 17.58 19.35 11.72
CA ALA A 222 18.59 20.18 12.35
C ALA A 222 18.23 21.67 12.15
N PRO A 223 18.31 22.50 13.21
CA PRO A 223 18.09 23.94 13.06
C PRO A 223 19.13 24.50 12.09
N VAL A 224 18.66 25.25 11.09
CA VAL A 224 19.55 26.01 10.21
C VAL A 224 20.29 27.00 11.11
N GLU A 225 21.60 26.84 11.28
CA GLU A 225 22.42 27.85 11.93
C GLU A 225 22.30 29.13 11.09
N GLU A 226 21.55 30.12 11.59
CA GLU A 226 21.57 31.47 11.03
C GLU A 226 23.01 31.99 11.16
N VAL A 227 23.75 31.98 10.06
CA VAL A 227 25.04 32.64 9.99
C VAL A 227 24.74 34.13 10.02
N ASP A 228 24.94 34.72 11.19
CA ASP A 228 24.81 36.15 11.42
C ASP A 228 25.87 36.86 10.54
N GLU A 229 25.45 37.31 9.36
CA GLU A 229 26.29 38.03 8.40
C GLU A 229 26.50 39.46 8.91
N ALA A 230 27.31 39.59 9.95
CA ALA A 230 27.76 40.85 10.52
C ALA A 230 29.29 40.84 10.68
N ALA A 231 30.00 41.22 9.62
CA ALA A 231 31.37 41.73 9.69
C ALA A 231 31.65 42.74 8.55
#